data_AF-A0A4R6WUU1-F1
#
_entry.id   AF-A0A4R6WUU1-F1
#
_cell.length_a   1.000
_cell.length_b   1.000
_cell.length_c   1.000
_cell.angle_alpha   90.00
_cell.angle_beta   90.00
_cell.angle_gamma   90.00
#
_symmetry.space_group_name_H-M   'P 1'
#
loop_
_entity.id
_entity.type
_entity.pdbx_description
1 polymer ?
#
loop_
_entity_poly.entity_id
_entity_poly.type
_entity_poly.pdbx_seq_one_letter_code
_entity_poly.pdbx_strand_id
1 'polypeptide(L)'
;MAEIVNLNRFRKTKQRSEAQQRAAENRVRFGRSKAEKASDRDETARREQNLDAARRQESGGDRESDRNLESGANPPQDDSTQDD
;
A
#
# COMPACT_ATOMS: atom_id res chain seq x y z
N MET A 1 -8.37 -52.55 -32.69
CA MET A 1 -8.27 -51.99 -31.33
C MET A 1 -8.52 -50.50 -31.42
N ALA A 2 -9.60 -50.00 -30.83
CA ALA A 2 -9.92 -48.57 -30.87
C ALA A 2 -9.24 -47.86 -29.68
N GLU A 3 -8.49 -46.80 -29.96
CA GLU A 3 -7.81 -46.01 -28.93
C GLU A 3 -8.81 -45.02 -28.30
N ILE A 4 -9.13 -45.23 -27.01
CA ILE A 4 -10.05 -44.37 -26.27
C ILE A 4 -9.31 -43.08 -25.90
N VAL A 5 -9.40 -42.07 -26.76
CA VAL A 5 -8.81 -40.75 -26.51
C VAL A 5 -9.70 -39.90 -25.59
N ASN A 6 -9.14 -39.48 -24.46
CA ASN A 6 -9.82 -38.58 -23.53
C ASN A 6 -9.87 -37.15 -24.09
N LEU A 7 -11.04 -36.78 -24.61
CA LEU A 7 -11.33 -35.46 -25.19
C LEU A 7 -11.11 -34.30 -24.20
N ASN A 8 -11.31 -34.52 -22.90
CA ASN A 8 -11.07 -33.48 -21.90
C ASN A 8 -9.58 -33.14 -21.77
N ARG A 9 -8.72 -34.17 -21.80
CA ARG A 9 -7.26 -33.96 -21.79
C ARG A 9 -6.83 -33.20 -23.04
N PHE A 10 -7.35 -33.58 -24.20
CA PHE A 10 -7.06 -32.90 -25.47
C PHE A 10 -7.46 -31.42 -25.43
N ARG A 11 -8.69 -31.11 -25.00
CA ARG A 11 -9.18 -29.73 -24.85
C ARG A 11 -8.29 -28.92 -23.90
N LYS A 12 -7.92 -29.51 -22.76
CA LYS A 12 -7.05 -28.86 -21.76
C LYS A 12 -5.66 -28.57 -22.31
N THR A 13 -5.08 -29.48 -23.07
CA THR A 13 -3.80 -29.27 -23.75
C THR A 13 -3.89 -28.15 -24.77
N LYS A 14 -4.96 -28.12 -25.59
CA LYS A 14 -5.19 -27.04 -26.56
C LYS A 14 -5.32 -25.68 -25.88
N GLN A 15 -6.13 -25.57 -24.82
CA GLN A 15 -6.28 -24.34 -24.04
C GLN A 15 -4.95 -23.87 -23.43
N ARG A 16 -4.12 -24.79 -22.91
CA ARG A 16 -2.78 -24.45 -22.40
C ARG A 16 -1.87 -23.91 -23.50
N SER A 17 -1.89 -24.52 -24.68
CA SER A 17 -1.11 -24.05 -25.83
C SER A 17 -1.55 -22.65 -26.28
N GLU A 18 -2.85 -22.40 -26.38
CA GLU A 18 -3.39 -21.08 -26.73
C GLU A 18 -3.02 -20.02 -25.69
N ALA A 19 -3.07 -20.36 -24.39
CA ALA A 19 -2.65 -19.47 -23.32
C ALA A 19 -1.15 -19.12 -23.39
N GLN A 20 -0.30 -20.09 -23.72
CA GLN A 20 1.13 -19.88 -23.90
C GLN A 20 1.44 -18.97 -25.11
N GLN A 21 0.74 -19.17 -26.23
CA GLN A 21 0.88 -18.32 -27.42
C GLN A 21 0.47 -16.88 -27.11
N ARG A 22 -0.69 -16.67 -26.47
CA ARG A 22 -1.11 -15.33 -26.04
C ARG A 22 -0.11 -14.70 -25.06
N ALA A 23 0.48 -15.49 -24.15
CA ALA A 23 1.50 -14.99 -23.25
C ALA A 23 2.78 -14.57 -23.99
N ALA A 24 3.21 -15.33 -25.01
CA ALA A 24 4.33 -14.98 -25.85
C ALA A 24 4.06 -13.71 -26.68
N GLU A 25 2.87 -13.61 -27.30
CA GLU A 25 2.44 -12.40 -28.03
C GLU A 25 2.41 -11.18 -27.11
N ASN A 26 1.90 -11.32 -25.89
CA ASN A 26 1.87 -10.23 -24.93
C ASN A 26 3.28 -9.82 -24.48
N ARG A 27 4.21 -10.78 -24.36
CA ARG A 27 5.63 -10.52 -24.07
C ARG A 27 6.28 -9.70 -25.18
N VAL A 28 6.00 -10.04 -26.44
CA VAL A 28 6.51 -9.29 -27.61
C VAL A 28 5.84 -7.92 -27.74
N ARG A 29 4.50 -7.86 -27.66
CA ARG A 29 3.73 -6.62 -27.86
C ARG A 29 3.98 -5.58 -26.78
N PHE A 30 4.05 -6.01 -25.53
CA PHE A 30 4.05 -5.08 -24.39
C PHE A 30 5.39 -5.02 -23.67
N GLY A 31 6.34 -5.92 -23.96
CA GLY A 31 7.65 -6.00 -23.30
C GLY A 31 7.61 -6.40 -21.82
N ARG A 32 6.49 -6.15 -21.14
CA ARG A 32 6.19 -6.51 -19.75
C ARG A 32 4.90 -7.29 -19.67
N SER A 33 4.95 -8.42 -19.00
CA SER A 33 3.81 -9.27 -18.69
C SER A 33 2.86 -8.59 -17.69
N LYS A 34 1.63 -9.09 -17.59
CA LYS A 34 0.66 -8.64 -16.58
C LYS A 34 1.19 -8.80 -15.15
N ALA A 35 1.99 -9.84 -14.90
CA ALA A 35 2.59 -10.12 -13.59
C ALA A 35 3.64 -9.06 -13.22
N GLU A 36 4.52 -8.70 -14.15
CA GLU A 36 5.50 -7.63 -13.95
C GLU A 36 4.82 -6.28 -13.72
N LYS A 37 3.77 -5.96 -14.49
CA LYS A 37 2.98 -4.74 -14.28
C LYS A 37 2.22 -4.70 -12.95
N ALA A 38 1.93 -5.86 -12.36
CA ALA A 38 1.31 -5.94 -11.04
C ALA A 38 2.36 -5.73 -9.96
N SER A 39 3.51 -6.42 -10.08
CA SER A 39 4.65 -6.23 -9.18
C SER A 39 5.14 -4.78 -9.16
N ASP A 40 5.30 -4.15 -10.33
CA ASP A 40 5.68 -2.72 -10.43
C ASP A 40 4.67 -1.84 -9.69
N ARG A 41 3.36 -2.12 -9.83
CA ARG A 41 2.30 -1.34 -9.19
C ARG A 41 2.31 -1.50 -7.67
N ASP A 42 2.50 -2.72 -7.19
CA ASP A 42 2.59 -3.00 -5.76
C ASP A 42 3.84 -2.32 -5.16
N GLU A 43 4.95 -2.32 -5.90
CA GLU A 43 6.18 -1.64 -5.47
C GLU A 43 6.01 -0.11 -5.44
N THR A 44 5.35 0.48 -6.46
CA THR A 44 5.02 1.91 -6.44
C THR A 44 4.08 2.26 -5.28
N ALA A 45 3.06 1.45 -5.01
CA ALA A 45 2.12 1.69 -3.92
C ALA A 45 2.83 1.63 -2.56
N ARG A 46 3.75 0.69 -2.36
CA ARG A 46 4.58 0.61 -1.14
C ARG A 46 5.48 1.84 -1.00
N ARG A 47 6.11 2.29 -2.08
CA ARG A 47 6.95 3.51 -2.06
C ARG A 47 6.10 4.75 -1.71
N GLU A 48 4.92 4.89 -2.29
CA GLU A 48 3.99 5.98 -1.99
C GLU A 48 3.54 5.96 -0.52
N GLN A 49 3.19 4.79 0.03
CA GLN A 49 2.84 4.65 1.45
C GLN A 49 4.00 5.04 2.37
N ASN A 50 5.23 4.63 2.05
CA ASN A 50 6.40 5.00 2.83
C ASN A 50 6.65 6.51 2.81
N LEU A 51 6.47 7.15 1.64
CA LEU A 51 6.60 8.60 1.50
C LEU A 51 5.49 9.35 2.24
N ASP A 52 4.26 8.85 2.21
CA ASP A 52 3.14 9.43 2.96
C ASP A 52 3.35 9.32 4.47
N ALA A 53 3.80 8.15 4.95
CA ALA A 53 4.15 7.96 6.35
C ALA A 53 5.28 8.88 6.81
N ALA A 54 6.32 9.05 5.99
CA ALA A 54 7.42 9.97 6.28
C ALA A 54 6.93 11.44 6.35
N ARG A 55 6.11 11.88 5.39
CA ARG A 55 5.50 13.22 5.42
C ARG A 55 4.61 13.43 6.64
N ARG A 56 3.86 12.41 7.05
CA ARG A 56 2.96 12.48 8.21
C ARG A 56 3.72 12.52 9.53
N GLN A 57 4.88 11.86 9.61
CA GLN A 57 5.78 11.99 10.77
C GLN A 57 6.42 13.38 10.83
N GLU A 58 6.85 13.92 9.69
CA GLU A 58 7.40 15.27 9.61
C GLU A 58 6.37 16.35 9.95
N SER A 59 5.13 16.21 9.46
CA SER A 59 4.04 17.16 9.78
C SER A 59 3.25 16.83 11.06
N GLY A 60 3.60 15.74 11.73
CA GLY A 60 3.02 15.29 13.01
C GLY A 60 3.91 15.54 14.22
N GLY A 61 5.23 15.73 14.01
CA GLY A 61 6.20 16.03 15.06
C GLY A 61 6.06 17.42 15.67
N ASP A 62 5.40 18.36 14.98
CA ASP A 62 5.31 19.75 15.44
C ASP A 62 4.06 20.06 16.29
N ARG A 63 3.07 19.16 16.38
CA ARG A 63 1.78 19.44 17.07
C ARG A 63 1.70 18.96 18.51
N GLU A 64 2.66 18.17 18.98
CA GLU A 64 2.64 17.61 20.33
C GLU A 64 3.49 18.42 21.34
N SER A 65 4.39 19.27 20.83
CA SER A 65 5.23 20.19 21.63
C SER A 65 4.44 21.35 22.24
N ASP A 66 3.33 21.78 21.61
CA ASP A 66 2.59 22.99 22.01
C ASP A 66 1.49 22.73 23.05
N ARG A 67 1.04 21.48 23.25
CA ARG A 67 -0.12 21.19 24.13
C ARG A 67 0.22 21.08 25.62
N ASN A 68 1.50 21.10 26.01
CA ASN A 68 1.92 20.85 27.39
C ASN A 68 2.54 22.09 28.10
N LEU A 69 2.49 23.28 27.48
CA LEU A 69 3.02 24.52 28.08
C LEU A 69 1.96 25.35 28.85
N GLU A 70 0.67 25.04 28.75
CA GLU A 70 -0.40 25.92 29.26
C GLU A 70 -1.08 25.44 30.56
N SER A 71 -0.62 24.36 31.17
CA SER A 71 -1.20 23.83 32.43
C SER A 71 -0.46 24.28 33.71
N GLY A 72 0.53 25.18 33.60
CA GLY A 72 1.35 25.66 34.72
C GLY A 72 0.94 26.99 35.36
N ALA A 73 -0.25 27.54 35.05
CA ALA A 73 -0.70 28.80 35.64
C ALA A 73 -1.32 28.56 37.03
N ASN A 74 -0.48 28.70 38.05
CA ASN A 74 -0.88 28.77 39.46
C ASN A 74 -1.86 29.95 39.63
N PRO A 75 -3.09 29.74 40.15
CA PRO A 75 -4.05 30.84 40.30
C PRO A 75 -3.53 31.88 41.32
N PRO A 76 -3.81 33.18 41.11
CA PRO A 76 -3.41 34.21 42.06
C PRO A 76 -4.07 33.95 43.42
N GLN A 77 -3.24 33.85 44.48
CA GLN A 77 -3.73 33.85 45.85
C GLN A 77 -4.36 35.23 46.10
N ASP A 78 -5.65 35.20 46.45
CA ASP A 78 -6.41 36.35 46.93
C ASP A 78 -5.80 36.81 48.26
N ASP A 79 -5.13 37.96 48.24
CA ASP A 79 -4.62 38.63 49.43
C ASP A 79 -5.78 39.43 50.02
N SER A 80 -6.76 38.73 50.62
CA SER A 80 -7.80 39.38 51.42
C SER A 80 -7.22 39.76 52.78
N THR A 81 -6.97 41.05 52.91
CA THR A 81 -6.85 41.84 54.13
C THR A 81 -7.62 41.24 55.31
N GLN A 82 -6.92 41.01 56.43
CA GLN A 82 -7.54 41.03 57.75
C GLN A 82 -6.95 42.22 58.49
N ASP A 83 -7.72 43.32 58.46
CA ASP A 83 -7.63 44.48 59.33
C ASP A 83 -7.66 44.06 60.82
N ASP A 84 -7.09 44.94 61.66
CA ASP A 84 -6.87 44.85 63.11
C ASP A 84 -7.93 44.14 63.99
#